data_AF-A0A0N8R440-F1
#
_entry.id   AF-A0A0N8R440-F1
#
_cell.length_a   1.000
_cell.length_b   1.000
_cell.length_c   1.000
_cell.angle_alpha   90.00
_cell.angle_beta   90.00
_cell.angle_gamma   90.00
#
_symmetry.space_group_name_H-M   'P 1'
#
loop_
_entity.id
_entity.type
_entity.pdbx_description
1 polymer ?
#
loop_
_entity_poly.entity_id
_entity_poly.type
_entity_poly.pdbx_seq_one_letter_code
_entity_poly.pdbx_strand_id
1 'polypeptide(L)'
;MLGACVEKPTTLERVKEDGVLRVITRNSPATYFQDRNGETGFEYELVKRFADDLGVELKIETADNLDDLFDQMNKPGGPVLGAAGLIETPKRKQQARFSHSYLEVTPQVVYRNGQSRPTDPGDLVGKRIVVLKGSAHAEQLAALKAQNPGLEYEESDAVEVVDLLRMVDEGQIDLTLVDSNELAMNQVYFPNVRVAFDLGEAREQRWVVAPGEDNSLLNEINAYLDKVEKNGTLQRLKDRYYGHVDVLGYVGAYTFAQHLQERLPKYEKHFQTSAKKEQVDWRLLAAIGYQESMWQPAVTSKTGVRGLMMLTQNTAQAMGVTNRLDARQSIQGGAKYFAYVKDQLDDSIKEPDRTWLALASYNIGSGHLEDARKLAQNEGLNPDKWLDVKKMLPRLAQKKWYSKTRYGYARGGEPVHFVANIRRYYDILTWVTQPQLEGSQVADGNLHVPGVDKTQPPAPPAPASGSSPDKPAL
;
A
#
# COMPACT_ATOMS: atom_id res chain seq x y z
N MET A 1 22.75 57.22 14.78
CA MET A 1 22.38 56.08 13.92
C MET A 1 21.34 55.28 14.68
N LEU A 2 20.09 55.30 14.23
CA LEU A 2 19.06 54.37 14.72
C LEU A 2 19.38 53.02 14.08
N GLY A 3 19.94 52.09 14.85
CA GLY A 3 20.11 50.72 14.42
C GLY A 3 18.72 50.10 14.28
N ALA A 4 18.22 49.99 13.05
CA ALA A 4 17.04 49.19 12.80
C ALA A 4 17.38 47.74 13.16
N CYS A 5 16.76 47.21 14.21
CA CYS A 5 16.66 45.77 14.43
C CYS A 5 15.94 45.22 13.20
N VAL A 6 16.67 44.66 12.25
CA VAL A 6 16.09 43.82 11.20
C VAL A 6 15.61 42.56 11.93
N GLU A 7 14.29 42.45 12.13
CA GLU A 7 13.70 41.21 12.62
C GLU A 7 14.13 40.08 11.69
N LYS A 8 14.65 38.99 12.27
CA LYS A 8 15.04 37.83 11.48
C LYS A 8 13.78 37.28 10.81
N PRO A 9 13.81 36.96 9.50
CA PRO A 9 12.66 36.38 8.83
C PRO A 9 12.25 35.10 9.53
N THR A 10 10.95 34.91 9.73
CA THR A 10 10.36 33.69 10.27
C THR A 10 10.64 32.50 9.36
N THR A 11 10.42 31.29 9.86
CA THR A 11 10.66 30.03 9.15
C THR A 11 9.74 29.92 7.95
N LEU A 12 8.47 30.34 8.08
CA LEU A 12 7.56 30.40 6.94
C LEU A 12 7.99 31.43 5.89
N GLU A 13 8.47 32.60 6.31
CA GLU A 13 8.98 33.62 5.39
C GLU A 13 10.19 33.10 4.63
N ARG A 14 11.17 32.47 5.31
CA ARG A 14 12.32 31.86 4.64
C ARG A 14 11.91 30.80 3.61
N VAL A 15 10.97 29.91 3.95
CA VAL A 15 10.45 28.89 3.01
C VAL A 15 9.82 29.55 1.77
N LYS A 16 9.06 30.63 1.95
CA LYS A 16 8.42 31.36 0.84
C LYS A 16 9.41 32.17 0.01
N GLU A 17 10.39 32.80 0.64
CA GLU A 17 11.45 33.58 -0.01
C GLU A 17 12.40 32.68 -0.82
N ASP A 18 12.80 31.54 -0.24
CA ASP A 18 13.65 30.55 -0.90
C ASP A 18 12.88 29.80 -2.00
N GLY A 19 11.54 29.78 -1.92
CA GLY A 19 10.67 29.07 -2.86
C GLY A 19 10.73 27.54 -2.72
N VAL A 20 11.26 27.02 -1.60
CA VAL A 20 11.47 25.58 -1.39
C VAL A 20 11.07 25.16 0.03
N LEU A 21 10.17 24.17 0.13
CA LEU A 21 9.89 23.44 1.37
C LEU A 21 10.77 22.19 1.45
N ARG A 22 11.78 22.22 2.34
CA ARG A 22 12.67 21.09 2.60
C ARG A 22 12.10 20.19 3.68
N VAL A 23 11.85 18.94 3.32
CA VAL A 23 11.19 17.96 4.19
C VAL A 23 12.05 16.71 4.33
N ILE A 24 12.25 16.27 5.56
CA ILE A 24 12.90 14.99 5.85
C ILE A 24 11.88 13.90 6.11
N THR A 25 12.13 12.72 5.58
CA THR A 25 11.26 11.54 5.70
C THR A 25 12.07 10.25 5.76
N ARG A 26 11.38 9.11 5.84
CA ARG A 26 11.99 7.78 5.70
C ARG A 26 11.83 7.29 4.26
N ASN A 27 12.71 6.40 3.82
CA ASN A 27 12.53 5.71 2.55
C ASN A 27 11.76 4.41 2.79
N SER A 28 10.44 4.51 2.83
CA SER A 28 9.57 3.35 3.04
C SER A 28 8.27 3.47 2.25
N PRO A 29 7.60 2.35 1.91
CA PRO A 29 6.31 2.40 1.22
C PRO A 29 5.27 3.28 1.94
N ALA A 30 5.26 3.27 3.28
CA ALA A 30 4.31 4.03 4.08
C ALA A 30 4.61 5.54 4.12
N THR A 31 5.80 5.98 3.70
CA THR A 31 6.23 7.37 3.84
C THR A 31 6.56 8.00 2.48
N TYR A 32 7.75 7.75 1.95
CA TYR A 32 8.21 8.18 0.63
C TYR A 32 9.00 7.06 -0.04
N PHE A 33 8.74 6.85 -1.32
CA PHE A 33 9.55 6.01 -2.19
C PHE A 33 9.42 6.45 -3.65
N GLN A 34 10.39 6.04 -4.46
CA GLN A 34 10.38 6.29 -5.90
C GLN A 34 9.94 5.04 -6.65
N ASP A 35 8.98 5.20 -7.57
CA ASP A 35 8.55 4.17 -8.49
C ASP A 35 8.87 4.55 -9.94
N ARG A 36 8.61 3.64 -10.90
CA ARG A 36 8.85 3.91 -12.34
C ARG A 36 8.08 5.09 -12.92
N ASN A 37 7.02 5.54 -12.25
CA ASN A 37 6.16 6.67 -12.63
C ASN A 37 6.50 7.95 -11.86
N GLY A 38 7.41 7.90 -10.87
CA GLY A 38 7.89 9.04 -10.10
C GLY A 38 7.82 8.80 -8.59
N GLU A 39 7.82 9.90 -7.84
CA GLU A 39 7.76 9.89 -6.38
C GLU A 39 6.34 9.61 -5.87
N THR A 40 6.22 8.80 -4.82
CA THR A 40 4.95 8.40 -4.21
C THR A 40 5.15 8.05 -2.72
N GLY A 41 4.06 7.71 -2.02
CA GLY A 41 4.04 7.51 -0.58
C GLY A 41 3.01 8.42 0.11
N PHE A 42 2.47 7.96 1.24
CA PHE A 42 1.42 8.69 1.95
C PHE A 42 1.92 10.07 2.43
N GLU A 43 3.09 10.11 3.07
CA GLU A 43 3.70 11.36 3.54
C GLU A 43 4.05 12.26 2.36
N TYR A 44 4.67 11.69 1.32
CA TYR A 44 5.02 12.44 0.12
C TYR A 44 3.82 13.15 -0.51
N GLU A 45 2.71 12.44 -0.74
CA GLU A 45 1.53 13.05 -1.36
C GLU A 45 0.86 14.10 -0.46
N LEU A 46 0.88 13.91 0.86
CA LEU A 46 0.32 14.87 1.81
C LEU A 46 1.18 16.13 1.87
N VAL A 47 2.51 15.97 1.97
CA VAL A 47 3.48 17.08 1.98
C VAL A 47 3.53 17.80 0.63
N LYS A 48 3.45 17.07 -0.50
CA LYS A 48 3.45 17.68 -1.83
C LYS A 48 2.28 18.64 -2.01
N ARG A 49 1.09 18.23 -1.56
CA ARG A 49 -0.09 19.08 -1.54
C ARG A 49 0.03 20.28 -0.59
N PHE A 50 0.77 20.14 0.51
CA PHE A 50 1.07 21.25 1.41
C PHE A 50 2.03 22.26 0.74
N ALA A 51 3.11 21.78 0.11
CA ALA A 51 4.03 22.63 -0.65
C ALA A 51 3.30 23.37 -1.79
N ASP A 52 2.39 22.69 -2.50
CA ASP A 52 1.55 23.30 -3.52
C ASP A 52 0.60 24.38 -2.93
N ASP A 53 0.05 24.16 -1.72
CA ASP A 53 -0.79 25.15 -1.01
C ASP A 53 0.01 26.39 -0.56
N LEU A 54 1.29 26.20 -0.23
CA LEU A 54 2.24 27.27 0.06
C LEU A 54 2.75 28.01 -1.20
N GLY A 55 2.61 27.39 -2.38
CA GLY A 55 3.15 27.91 -3.63
C GLY A 55 4.66 27.76 -3.78
N VAL A 56 5.26 26.72 -3.19
CA VAL A 56 6.70 26.47 -3.19
C VAL A 56 7.05 25.08 -3.74
N GLU A 57 8.29 24.88 -4.17
CA GLU A 57 8.80 23.57 -4.59
C GLU A 57 8.97 22.65 -3.38
N LEU A 58 8.64 21.37 -3.53
CA LEU A 58 8.93 20.35 -2.51
C LEU A 58 10.31 19.76 -2.77
N LYS A 59 11.18 19.77 -1.75
CA LYS A 59 12.43 19.01 -1.74
C LYS A 59 12.41 17.96 -0.64
N ILE A 60 12.39 16.69 -1.04
CA ILE A 60 12.48 15.55 -0.12
C ILE A 60 13.95 15.23 0.19
N GLU A 61 14.23 15.01 1.46
CA GLU A 61 15.46 14.44 2.00
C GLU A 61 15.10 13.18 2.79
N THR A 62 15.91 12.12 2.69
CA THR A 62 15.67 10.85 3.40
C THR A 62 16.70 10.67 4.50
N ALA A 63 16.24 10.26 5.68
CA ALA A 63 17.12 9.84 6.78
C ALA A 63 17.35 8.33 6.76
N ASP A 64 18.53 7.90 7.22
CA ASP A 64 18.87 6.46 7.29
C ASP A 64 18.12 5.75 8.45
N ASN A 65 17.82 6.49 9.52
CA ASN A 65 17.06 6.01 10.66
C ASN A 65 16.42 7.19 11.42
N LEU A 66 15.67 6.88 12.47
CA LEU A 66 14.92 7.88 13.23
C LEU A 66 15.81 8.85 14.01
N ASP A 67 16.95 8.41 14.53
CA ASP A 67 17.89 9.30 15.23
C ASP A 67 18.53 10.29 14.23
N ASP A 68 18.98 9.80 13.06
CA ASP A 68 19.49 10.67 11.98
C ASP A 68 18.42 11.68 11.52
N LEU A 69 17.15 11.28 11.43
CA LEU A 69 16.06 12.20 11.07
C LEU A 69 16.03 13.42 11.99
N PHE A 70 16.01 13.21 13.30
CA PHE A 70 15.98 14.32 14.27
C PHE A 70 17.31 15.09 14.29
N ASP A 71 18.44 14.41 14.11
CA ASP A 71 19.75 15.07 14.05
C ASP A 71 19.88 16.01 12.83
N GLN A 72 19.43 15.58 11.65
CA GLN A 72 19.45 16.40 10.44
C GLN A 72 18.55 17.63 10.56
N MET A 73 17.36 17.49 11.17
CA MET A 73 16.47 18.62 11.42
C MET A 73 17.07 19.67 12.35
N ASN A 74 17.87 19.22 13.33
CA ASN A 74 18.47 20.10 14.33
C ASN A 74 19.80 20.74 13.87
N LYS A 75 20.31 20.38 12.68
CA LYS A 75 21.49 21.03 12.10
C LYS A 75 21.14 22.43 11.58
N PRO A 76 22.08 23.41 11.65
CA PRO A 76 21.91 24.70 11.01
C PRO A 76 21.63 24.53 9.51
N GLY A 77 20.50 25.07 9.04
CA GLY A 77 20.06 24.89 7.66
C GLY A 77 19.62 23.46 7.34
N GLY A 78 19.19 22.68 8.33
CA GLY A 78 18.53 21.39 8.13
C GLY A 78 17.12 21.54 7.51
N PRO A 79 16.46 20.41 7.20
CA PRO A 79 15.05 20.39 6.80
C PRO A 79 14.14 21.02 7.85
N VAL A 80 13.14 21.77 7.40
CA VAL A 80 12.25 22.54 8.29
C VAL A 80 11.06 21.72 8.81
N LEU A 81 10.79 20.58 8.17
CA LEU A 81 9.66 19.70 8.44
C LEU A 81 10.10 18.23 8.39
N GLY A 82 9.68 17.45 9.38
CA GLY A 82 9.79 15.99 9.39
C GLY A 82 8.42 15.35 9.21
N ALA A 83 8.26 14.53 8.17
CA ALA A 83 7.01 13.87 7.81
C ALA A 83 7.28 12.38 7.54
N ALA A 84 7.18 11.54 8.57
CA ALA A 84 7.71 10.17 8.54
C ALA A 84 6.89 9.14 9.36
N GLY A 85 5.60 9.40 9.60
CA GLY A 85 4.76 8.58 10.47
C GLY A 85 5.18 8.66 11.93
N LEU A 86 5.48 9.86 12.44
CA LEU A 86 6.10 10.04 13.75
C LEU A 86 5.06 10.10 14.87
N ILE A 87 5.32 9.32 15.93
CA ILE A 87 4.57 9.37 17.19
C ILE A 87 5.28 10.29 18.19
N GLU A 88 4.49 11.11 18.87
CA GLU A 88 4.93 11.97 19.97
C GLU A 88 5.32 11.13 21.20
N THR A 89 6.55 11.31 21.70
CA THR A 89 7.05 10.67 22.94
C THR A 89 7.70 11.70 23.86
N PRO A 90 7.83 11.43 25.17
CA PRO A 90 8.51 12.34 26.10
C PRO A 90 9.95 12.69 25.66
N LYS A 91 10.69 11.73 25.08
CA LYS A 91 12.04 11.97 24.54
C LYS A 91 11.99 12.91 23.33
N ARG A 92 11.07 12.67 22.39
CA ARG A 92 10.98 13.47 21.16
C ARG A 92 10.43 14.89 21.38
N LYS A 93 9.60 15.11 22.40
CA LYS A 93 9.14 16.47 22.80
C LYS A 93 10.30 17.41 23.15
N GLN A 94 11.44 16.86 23.55
CA GLN A 94 12.63 17.65 23.86
C GLN A 94 13.41 18.03 22.60
N GLN A 95 13.22 17.28 21.51
CA GLN A 95 13.98 17.42 20.26
C GLN A 95 13.22 18.13 19.16
N ALA A 96 11.88 18.16 19.22
CA ALA A 96 11.03 18.72 18.18
C ALA A 96 9.67 19.15 18.71
N ARG A 97 8.94 19.89 17.87
CA ARG A 97 7.56 20.31 18.13
C ARG A 97 6.62 19.62 17.15
N PHE A 98 5.44 19.25 17.62
CA PHE A 98 4.51 18.40 16.88
C PHE A 98 3.32 19.19 16.33
N SER A 99 2.87 18.83 15.14
CA SER A 99 1.63 19.32 14.53
C SER A 99 0.39 18.72 15.19
N HIS A 100 -0.78 19.14 14.73
CA HIS A 100 -2.02 18.37 14.87
C HIS A 100 -1.85 16.95 14.30
N SER A 101 -2.63 16.01 14.82
CA SER A 101 -2.62 14.63 14.35
C SER A 101 -3.27 14.52 12.97
N TYR A 102 -2.76 13.59 12.16
CA TYR A 102 -3.34 13.30 10.84
C TYR A 102 -3.68 11.83 10.64
N LEU A 103 -3.17 10.93 11.47
CA LEU A 103 -3.47 9.50 11.40
C LEU A 103 -3.45 8.89 12.80
N GLU A 104 -4.49 8.15 13.13
CA GLU A 104 -4.55 7.30 14.32
C GLU A 104 -4.05 5.90 13.94
N VAL A 105 -3.18 5.33 14.78
CA VAL A 105 -2.57 4.02 14.59
C VAL A 105 -2.50 3.28 15.92
N THR A 106 -2.53 1.95 15.88
CA THR A 106 -2.40 1.11 17.08
C THR A 106 -1.09 0.31 16.98
N PRO A 107 -0.21 0.32 17.99
CA PRO A 107 0.95 -0.56 18.01
C PRO A 107 0.52 -2.03 18.12
N GLN A 108 1.01 -2.88 17.24
CA GLN A 108 0.63 -4.29 17.16
C GLN A 108 1.86 -5.18 17.30
N VAL A 109 1.79 -6.15 18.21
CA VAL A 109 2.75 -7.25 18.23
C VAL A 109 2.44 -8.14 17.06
N VAL A 110 3.47 -8.43 16.27
CA VAL A 110 3.36 -9.21 15.05
C VAL A 110 4.17 -10.48 15.19
N TYR A 111 3.60 -11.61 14.78
CA TYR A 111 4.19 -12.94 14.90
C TYR A 111 4.07 -13.75 13.60
N ARG A 112 4.75 -14.89 13.54
CA ARG A 112 4.69 -15.82 12.40
C ARG A 112 3.59 -16.87 12.56
N ASN A 113 2.72 -16.98 11.57
CA ASN A 113 1.74 -18.06 11.44
C ASN A 113 2.42 -19.43 11.51
N GLY A 114 1.81 -20.38 12.23
CA GLY A 114 2.40 -21.68 12.51
C GLY A 114 3.26 -21.74 13.79
N GLN A 115 3.58 -20.59 14.39
CA GLN A 115 4.12 -20.53 15.75
C GLN A 115 3.02 -20.24 16.78
N SER A 116 3.31 -20.49 18.07
CA SER A 116 2.42 -20.15 19.17
C SER A 116 2.19 -18.63 19.23
N ARG A 117 0.93 -18.21 19.10
CA ARG A 117 0.55 -16.79 19.16
C ARG A 117 0.69 -16.28 20.61
N PRO A 118 1.53 -15.28 20.90
CA PRO A 118 1.51 -14.61 22.20
C PRO A 118 0.19 -13.85 22.35
N THR A 119 -0.38 -13.84 23.54
CA THR A 119 -1.71 -13.26 23.80
C THR A 119 -1.69 -12.06 24.72
N ASP A 120 -0.61 -11.89 25.48
CA ASP A 120 -0.42 -10.77 26.39
C ASP A 120 1.07 -10.35 26.47
N PRO A 121 1.38 -9.21 27.13
CA PRO A 121 2.75 -8.71 27.24
C PRO A 121 3.73 -9.65 27.95
N GLY A 122 3.27 -10.55 28.82
CA GLY A 122 4.11 -11.54 29.51
C GLY A 122 4.62 -12.64 28.56
N ASP A 123 3.85 -12.99 27.53
CA ASP A 123 4.22 -14.00 26.53
C ASP A 123 5.40 -13.57 25.62
N LEU A 124 5.77 -12.29 25.68
CA LEU A 124 6.91 -11.72 24.96
C LEU A 124 8.26 -12.17 25.55
N VAL A 125 8.28 -12.60 26.81
CA VAL A 125 9.50 -13.09 27.48
C VAL A 125 10.03 -14.34 26.76
N GLY A 126 11.35 -14.36 26.54
CA GLY A 126 12.03 -15.45 25.86
C GLY A 126 11.77 -15.54 24.35
N LYS A 127 11.24 -14.48 23.73
CA LYS A 127 11.09 -14.35 22.28
C LYS A 127 12.23 -13.51 21.71
N ARG A 128 12.61 -13.78 20.46
CA ARG A 128 13.53 -12.93 19.69
C ARG A 128 12.73 -11.77 19.09
N ILE A 129 12.87 -10.59 19.68
CA ILE A 129 12.11 -9.39 19.30
C ILE A 129 13.08 -8.36 18.72
N VAL A 130 12.78 -7.83 17.53
CA VAL A 130 13.55 -6.74 16.93
C VAL A 130 12.61 -5.59 16.55
N VAL A 131 13.00 -4.37 16.91
CA VAL A 131 12.29 -3.12 16.57
C VAL A 131 13.25 -2.07 16.01
N LEU A 132 12.71 -1.02 15.40
CA LEU A 132 13.51 0.11 14.95
C LEU A 132 14.09 0.87 16.14
N LYS A 133 15.39 1.17 16.08
CA LYS A 133 16.07 2.01 17.07
C LYS A 133 15.48 3.43 17.08
N GLY A 134 15.33 4.00 18.27
CA GLY A 134 14.78 5.34 18.44
C GLY A 134 13.27 5.48 18.14
N SER A 135 12.57 4.36 17.95
CA SER A 135 11.13 4.33 17.71
C SER A 135 10.30 4.45 18.99
N ALA A 136 9.03 4.85 18.84
CA ALA A 136 8.07 4.81 19.94
C ALA A 136 7.76 3.37 20.39
N HIS A 137 8.03 2.38 19.53
CA HIS A 137 7.93 0.95 19.82
C HIS A 137 9.07 0.50 20.74
N ALA A 138 10.30 0.96 20.51
CA ALA A 138 11.44 0.72 21.39
C ALA A 138 11.23 1.33 22.79
N GLU A 139 10.73 2.57 22.87
CA GLU A 139 10.38 3.20 24.16
C GLU A 139 9.30 2.40 24.91
N GLN A 140 8.33 1.83 24.19
CA GLN A 140 7.29 1.01 24.78
C GLN A 140 7.81 -0.32 25.31
N LEU A 141 8.70 -0.99 24.57
CA LEU A 141 9.35 -2.22 25.04
C LEU A 141 10.28 -1.95 26.23
N ALA A 142 10.97 -0.81 26.25
CA ALA A 142 11.77 -0.37 27.40
C ALA A 142 10.90 -0.20 28.66
N ALA A 143 9.75 0.48 28.53
CA ALA A 143 8.80 0.65 29.63
C ALA A 143 8.21 -0.69 30.09
N LEU A 144 7.94 -1.61 29.16
CA LEU A 144 7.44 -2.94 29.47
C LEU A 144 8.51 -3.81 30.15
N LYS A 145 9.78 -3.70 29.75
CA LYS A 145 10.93 -4.39 30.36
C LYS A 145 11.13 -3.98 31.82
N ALA A 146 10.89 -2.70 32.15
CA ALA A 146 10.93 -2.24 33.54
C ALA A 146 9.88 -2.95 34.42
N GLN A 147 8.76 -3.40 33.84
CA GLN A 147 7.71 -4.15 34.53
C GLN A 147 7.93 -5.68 34.45
N ASN A 148 8.62 -6.14 33.40
CA ASN A 148 8.90 -7.55 33.12
C ASN A 148 10.41 -7.75 32.86
N PRO A 149 11.24 -7.92 33.90
CA PRO A 149 12.71 -7.92 33.77
C PRO A 149 13.28 -9.03 32.87
N GLY A 150 12.51 -10.09 32.59
CA GLY A 150 12.90 -11.16 31.66
C GLY A 150 12.67 -10.83 30.18
N LEU A 151 12.06 -9.69 29.86
CA LEU A 151 11.84 -9.25 28.49
C LEU A 151 13.17 -8.80 27.88
N GLU A 152 13.53 -9.38 26.74
CA GLU A 152 14.67 -8.98 25.93
C GLU A 152 14.21 -8.60 24.54
N TYR A 153 14.84 -7.58 23.95
CA TYR A 153 14.58 -7.10 22.60
C TYR A 153 15.83 -6.42 22.05
N GLU A 154 15.94 -6.39 20.73
CA GLU A 154 17.02 -5.73 20.01
C GLU A 154 16.48 -4.52 19.24
N GLU A 155 17.32 -3.48 19.12
CA GLU A 155 17.04 -2.28 18.35
C GLU A 155 17.98 -2.25 17.14
N SER A 156 17.45 -2.02 15.94
CA SER A 156 18.25 -1.89 14.72
C SER A 156 18.06 -0.53 14.07
N ASP A 157 19.16 0.10 13.67
CA ASP A 157 19.21 1.32 12.86
C ASP A 157 19.57 1.06 11.39
N ALA A 158 19.70 -0.22 11.00
CA ALA A 158 20.09 -0.65 9.66
C ALA A 158 18.95 -1.28 8.86
N VAL A 159 17.71 -1.18 9.34
CA VAL A 159 16.54 -1.84 8.75
C VAL A 159 15.32 -0.91 8.75
N GLU A 160 14.36 -1.18 7.86
CA GLU A 160 13.04 -0.54 7.88
C GLU A 160 11.95 -1.53 8.35
N VAL A 161 10.73 -1.02 8.56
CA VAL A 161 9.60 -1.87 9.00
C VAL A 161 9.36 -3.05 8.06
N VAL A 162 9.55 -2.85 6.75
CA VAL A 162 9.43 -3.92 5.74
C VAL A 162 10.40 -5.07 6.00
N ASP A 163 11.61 -4.79 6.50
CA ASP A 163 12.60 -5.82 6.79
C ASP A 163 12.27 -6.54 8.10
N LEU A 164 11.78 -5.83 9.13
CA LEU A 164 11.31 -6.45 10.37
C LEU A 164 10.18 -7.45 10.10
N LEU A 165 9.23 -7.08 9.23
CA LEU A 165 8.14 -7.96 8.82
C LEU A 165 8.65 -9.15 7.99
N ARG A 166 9.65 -8.95 7.12
CA ARG A 166 10.32 -10.04 6.39
C ARG A 166 11.01 -11.02 7.34
N MET A 167 11.73 -10.51 8.34
CA MET A 167 12.42 -11.33 9.34
C MET A 167 11.43 -12.21 10.13
N VAL A 168 10.24 -11.69 10.46
CA VAL A 168 9.16 -12.50 11.06
C VAL A 168 8.62 -13.53 10.06
N ASP A 169 8.34 -13.12 8.82
CA ASP A 169 7.79 -14.00 7.77
C ASP A 169 8.68 -15.24 7.52
N GLU A 170 9.99 -15.02 7.49
CA GLU A 170 11.03 -16.02 7.26
C GLU A 170 11.41 -16.80 8.52
N GLY A 171 11.02 -16.31 9.71
CA GLY A 171 11.32 -16.91 11.01
C GLY A 171 12.72 -16.61 11.56
N GLN A 172 13.39 -15.58 11.02
CA GLN A 172 14.65 -15.07 11.53
C GLN A 172 14.49 -14.48 12.94
N ILE A 173 13.36 -13.82 13.19
CA ILE A 173 12.94 -13.34 14.51
C ILE A 173 11.54 -13.89 14.81
N ASP A 174 11.18 -13.92 16.09
CA ASP A 174 9.89 -14.48 16.50
C ASP A 174 8.80 -13.41 16.43
N LEU A 175 9.13 -12.18 16.86
CA LEU A 175 8.18 -11.07 16.96
C LEU A 175 8.81 -9.74 16.53
N THR A 176 7.95 -8.83 16.08
CA THR A 176 8.25 -7.40 15.98
C THR A 176 7.07 -6.58 16.51
N LEU A 177 7.27 -5.28 16.73
CA LEU A 177 6.25 -4.34 17.17
C LEU A 177 6.20 -3.17 16.19
N VAL A 178 5.07 -3.00 15.51
CA VAL A 178 4.89 -2.02 14.43
C VAL A 178 3.53 -1.34 14.55
N ASP A 179 3.35 -0.19 13.89
CA ASP A 179 2.03 0.46 13.82
C ASP A 179 1.08 -0.28 12.87
N SER A 180 -0.21 -0.24 13.16
CA SER A 180 -1.25 -0.96 12.40
C SER A 180 -1.31 -0.58 10.91
N ASN A 181 -1.03 0.69 10.57
CA ASN A 181 -0.99 1.14 9.17
C ASN A 181 0.19 0.56 8.39
N GLU A 182 1.36 0.43 9.04
CA GLU A 182 2.55 -0.19 8.46
C GLU A 182 2.29 -1.68 8.19
N LEU A 183 1.66 -2.39 9.12
CA LEU A 183 1.25 -3.77 8.90
C LEU A 183 0.21 -3.86 7.78
N ALA A 184 -0.81 -2.99 7.77
CA ALA A 184 -1.85 -3.00 6.75
C ALA A 184 -1.28 -2.81 5.34
N MET A 185 -0.26 -1.97 5.19
CA MET A 185 0.43 -1.75 3.93
C MET A 185 1.29 -2.95 3.50
N ASN A 186 1.94 -3.61 4.46
CA ASN A 186 2.95 -4.62 4.18
C ASN A 186 2.44 -6.08 4.23
N GLN A 187 1.24 -6.31 4.78
CA GLN A 187 0.66 -7.65 4.95
C GLN A 187 0.64 -8.47 3.66
N VAL A 188 0.57 -7.80 2.51
CA VAL A 188 0.49 -8.43 1.19
C VAL A 188 1.82 -8.99 0.68
N TYR A 189 2.96 -8.57 1.23
CA TYR A 189 4.27 -9.14 0.90
C TYR A 189 4.60 -10.36 1.76
N PHE A 190 3.98 -10.43 2.95
CA PHE A 190 4.39 -11.34 4.02
C PHE A 190 3.23 -12.26 4.42
N PRO A 191 3.06 -13.39 3.71
CA PRO A 191 1.92 -14.29 3.92
C PRO A 191 1.93 -14.92 5.31
N ASN A 192 3.07 -15.12 5.96
CA ASN A 192 3.13 -15.76 7.28
C ASN A 192 2.97 -14.76 8.42
N VAL A 193 3.10 -13.46 8.18
CA VAL A 193 2.98 -12.42 9.20
C VAL A 193 1.52 -12.29 9.69
N ARG A 194 1.32 -12.27 11.02
CA ARG A 194 0.03 -12.18 11.70
C ARG A 194 0.06 -11.18 12.86
N VAL A 195 -1.06 -10.52 13.14
CA VAL A 195 -1.24 -9.78 14.41
C VAL A 195 -1.39 -10.78 15.55
N ALA A 196 -0.59 -10.61 16.60
CA ALA A 196 -0.77 -11.29 17.87
C ALA A 196 -1.81 -10.57 18.72
N PHE A 197 -1.52 -9.34 19.14
CA PHE A 197 -2.42 -8.47 19.90
C PHE A 197 -1.97 -7.01 19.78
N ASP A 198 -2.87 -6.09 20.11
CA ASP A 198 -2.59 -4.66 20.20
C ASP A 198 -1.87 -4.37 21.53
N LEU A 199 -0.70 -3.74 21.47
CA LEU A 199 0.08 -3.38 22.65
C LEU A 199 -0.18 -1.90 22.99
N GLY A 200 -1.07 -1.66 23.94
CA GLY A 200 -1.43 -0.32 24.41
C GLY A 200 -2.58 0.31 23.60
N GLU A 201 -2.81 1.61 23.85
CA GLU A 201 -3.88 2.37 23.20
C GLU A 201 -3.47 2.90 21.82
N ALA A 202 -4.47 3.34 21.05
CA ALA A 202 -4.28 4.06 19.81
C ALA A 202 -3.45 5.34 20.04
N ARG A 203 -2.60 5.66 19.07
CA ARG A 203 -1.69 6.80 19.08
C ARG A 203 -1.83 7.60 17.81
N GLU A 204 -1.37 8.84 17.87
CA GLU A 204 -1.53 9.79 16.79
C GLU A 204 -0.20 10.10 16.12
N GLN A 205 -0.13 9.87 14.82
CA GLN A 205 0.96 10.34 13.97
C GLN A 205 0.82 11.82 13.68
N ARG A 206 1.96 12.51 13.74
CA ARG A 206 2.10 13.96 13.68
C ARG A 206 3.36 14.32 12.91
N TRP A 207 3.31 15.43 12.19
CA TRP A 207 4.52 16.01 11.61
C TRP A 207 5.30 16.74 12.69
N VAL A 208 6.60 16.90 12.45
CA VAL A 208 7.48 17.59 13.38
C VAL A 208 8.15 18.79 12.71
N VAL A 209 8.37 19.84 13.49
CA VAL A 209 9.23 20.97 13.11
C VAL A 209 10.35 21.10 14.13
N ALA A 210 11.44 21.73 13.73
CA ALA A 210 12.58 22.00 14.60
C ALA A 210 12.14 22.73 15.90
N PRO A 211 12.84 22.51 17.02
CA PRO A 211 12.55 23.19 18.27
C PRO A 211 12.85 24.69 18.14
N GLY A 212 12.04 25.51 18.81
CA GLY A 212 12.18 26.97 18.74
C GLY A 212 10.87 27.69 19.04
N GLU A 213 10.96 29.01 19.20
CA GLU A 213 9.81 29.87 19.55
C GLU A 213 8.97 30.27 18.33
N ASP A 214 9.53 30.15 17.13
CA ASP A 214 8.86 30.50 15.89
C ASP A 214 7.74 29.49 15.55
N ASN A 215 6.50 30.00 15.55
CA ASN A 215 5.29 29.22 15.28
C ASN A 215 4.79 29.33 13.84
N SER A 216 5.44 30.15 13.00
CA SER A 216 4.92 30.54 11.69
C SER A 216 4.61 29.33 10.80
N LEU A 217 5.57 28.43 10.61
CA LEU A 217 5.39 27.23 9.80
C LEU A 217 4.45 26.21 10.47
N LEU A 218 4.56 26.04 11.79
CA LEU A 218 3.73 25.06 12.52
C LEU A 218 2.24 25.43 12.48
N ASN A 219 1.91 26.73 12.59
CA ASN A 219 0.54 27.21 12.48
C ASN A 219 -0.04 26.96 11.08
N GLU A 220 0.77 27.17 10.04
CA GLU A 220 0.38 26.93 8.65
C GLU A 220 0.19 25.42 8.37
N ILE A 221 1.06 24.58 8.91
CA ILE A 221 0.91 23.12 8.90
C ILE A 221 -0.42 22.70 9.54
N ASN A 222 -0.71 23.19 10.75
CA ASN A 222 -1.93 22.83 11.47
C ASN A 222 -3.18 23.29 10.71
N ALA A 223 -3.18 24.51 10.16
CA ALA A 223 -4.27 25.01 9.32
C ALA A 223 -4.49 24.14 8.07
N TYR A 224 -3.40 23.70 7.44
CA TYR A 224 -3.45 22.79 6.30
C TYR A 224 -4.03 21.42 6.68
N LEU A 225 -3.54 20.79 7.76
CA LEU A 225 -4.00 19.48 8.22
C LEU A 225 -5.51 19.51 8.55
N ASP A 226 -5.97 20.53 9.26
CA ASP A 226 -7.39 20.74 9.56
C ASP A 226 -8.23 20.90 8.27
N LYS A 227 -7.69 21.59 7.25
CA LYS A 227 -8.35 21.81 5.95
C LYS A 227 -8.49 20.51 5.17
N VAL A 228 -7.44 19.69 5.10
CA VAL A 228 -7.47 18.41 4.34
C VAL A 228 -8.25 17.31 5.04
N GLU A 229 -8.36 17.36 6.36
CA GLU A 229 -9.29 16.53 7.13
C GLU A 229 -10.74 16.90 6.77
N LYS A 230 -11.12 18.18 6.92
CA LYS A 230 -12.49 18.67 6.67
C LYS A 230 -12.96 18.42 5.23
N ASN A 231 -12.08 18.51 4.24
CA ASN A 231 -12.44 18.29 2.83
C ASN A 231 -12.27 16.82 2.36
N GLY A 232 -11.91 15.91 3.27
CA GLY A 232 -11.76 14.48 3.04
C GLY A 232 -10.56 14.09 2.17
N THR A 233 -9.62 15.00 1.89
CA THR A 233 -8.37 14.67 1.16
C THR A 233 -7.54 13.68 1.96
N LEU A 234 -7.44 13.91 3.26
CA LEU A 234 -6.72 13.02 4.16
C LEU A 234 -7.30 11.61 4.16
N GLN A 235 -8.64 11.47 4.23
CA GLN A 235 -9.29 10.16 4.15
C GLN A 235 -9.02 9.45 2.81
N ARG A 236 -9.04 10.19 1.69
CA ARG A 236 -8.74 9.60 0.37
C ARG A 236 -7.31 9.07 0.28
N LEU A 237 -6.35 9.75 0.92
CA LEU A 237 -4.97 9.26 1.01
C LEU A 237 -4.90 8.03 1.91
N LYS A 238 -5.54 8.04 3.09
CA LYS A 238 -5.61 6.87 3.99
C LYS A 238 -6.17 5.64 3.27
N ASP A 239 -7.29 5.80 2.56
CA ASP A 239 -7.93 4.70 1.83
C ASP A 239 -7.05 4.15 0.70
N ARG A 240 -6.26 5.02 0.06
CA ARG A 240 -5.33 4.63 -1.03
C ARG A 240 -4.19 3.77 -0.50
N TYR A 241 -3.55 4.17 0.59
CA TYR A 241 -2.34 3.52 1.10
C TYR A 241 -2.62 2.41 2.11
N TYR A 242 -3.62 2.58 2.98
CA TYR A 242 -3.87 1.68 4.13
C TYR A 242 -5.20 0.93 4.04
N GLY A 243 -6.15 1.40 3.22
CA GLY A 243 -7.49 0.81 3.10
C GLY A 243 -7.55 -0.57 2.41
N HIS A 244 -6.42 -1.25 2.22
CA HIS A 244 -6.37 -2.56 1.59
C HIS A 244 -6.81 -3.67 2.56
N VAL A 245 -6.37 -3.63 3.82
CA VAL A 245 -6.77 -4.64 4.83
C VAL A 245 -8.23 -4.47 5.24
N ASP A 246 -8.71 -3.24 5.38
CA ASP A 246 -10.11 -2.97 5.78
C ASP A 246 -11.12 -3.50 4.75
N VAL A 247 -10.74 -3.55 3.46
CA VAL A 247 -11.69 -3.89 2.38
C VAL A 247 -11.46 -5.26 1.75
N LEU A 248 -10.21 -5.74 1.66
CA LEU A 248 -9.96 -7.15 1.32
C LEU A 248 -10.27 -8.06 2.52
N GLY A 249 -10.23 -7.52 3.73
CA GLY A 249 -10.18 -8.28 4.97
C GLY A 249 -8.83 -8.99 5.14
N TYR A 250 -8.55 -9.38 6.37
CA TYR A 250 -7.33 -10.11 6.74
C TYR A 250 -7.05 -11.32 5.82
N VAL A 251 -8.08 -12.16 5.63
CA VAL A 251 -8.01 -13.36 4.80
C VAL A 251 -7.79 -13.04 3.32
N GLY A 252 -8.39 -11.94 2.82
CA GLY A 252 -8.27 -11.55 1.42
C GLY A 252 -6.87 -11.03 1.08
N ALA A 253 -6.26 -10.22 1.95
CA ALA A 253 -4.89 -9.75 1.79
C ALA A 253 -3.89 -10.92 1.80
N TYR A 254 -4.03 -11.85 2.76
CA TYR A 254 -3.24 -13.07 2.81
C TYR A 254 -3.39 -13.94 1.55
N THR A 255 -4.62 -14.17 1.11
CA THR A 255 -4.91 -14.99 -0.07
C THR A 255 -4.30 -14.36 -1.32
N PHE A 256 -4.34 -13.02 -1.44
CA PHE A 256 -3.68 -12.31 -2.53
C PHE A 256 -2.16 -12.50 -2.49
N ALA A 257 -1.53 -12.34 -1.32
CA ALA A 257 -0.09 -12.55 -1.14
C ALA A 257 0.34 -13.96 -1.58
N GLN A 258 -0.41 -14.98 -1.17
CA GLN A 258 -0.17 -16.36 -1.57
C GLN A 258 -0.28 -16.53 -3.09
N HIS A 259 -1.33 -16.00 -3.70
CA HIS A 259 -1.50 -16.07 -5.16
C HIS A 259 -0.43 -15.28 -5.92
N LEU A 260 0.06 -14.18 -5.35
CA LEU A 260 1.13 -13.38 -5.92
C LEU A 260 2.42 -14.19 -6.05
N GLN A 261 2.72 -15.03 -5.06
CA GLN A 261 3.88 -15.92 -5.07
C GLN A 261 3.64 -17.19 -5.92
N GLU A 262 2.46 -17.82 -5.82
CA GLU A 262 2.22 -19.15 -6.41
C GLU A 262 1.63 -19.14 -7.82
N ARG A 263 0.92 -18.07 -8.20
CA ARG A 263 0.12 -18.01 -9.44
C ARG A 263 0.63 -16.96 -10.42
N LEU A 264 0.90 -15.72 -9.98
CA LEU A 264 1.31 -14.66 -10.90
C LEU A 264 2.55 -15.03 -11.75
N PRO A 265 3.62 -15.67 -11.22
CA PRO A 265 4.81 -15.99 -12.01
C PRO A 265 4.53 -16.87 -13.24
N LYS A 266 3.45 -17.66 -13.22
CA LYS A 266 3.03 -18.50 -14.34
C LYS A 266 2.50 -17.68 -15.53
N TYR A 267 2.03 -16.45 -15.28
CA TYR A 267 1.31 -15.64 -16.26
C TYR A 267 1.93 -14.25 -16.49
N GLU A 268 2.87 -13.83 -15.64
CA GLU A 268 3.50 -12.50 -15.69
C GLU A 268 4.01 -12.14 -17.08
N LYS A 269 4.74 -13.06 -17.75
CA LYS A 269 5.25 -12.83 -19.11
C LYS A 269 4.14 -12.62 -20.13
N HIS A 270 2.98 -13.26 -19.97
CA HIS A 270 1.83 -13.06 -20.84
C HIS A 270 1.19 -11.68 -20.63
N PHE A 271 1.12 -11.22 -19.37
CA PHE A 271 0.69 -9.86 -19.07
C PHE A 271 1.66 -8.83 -19.65
N GLN A 272 2.96 -8.93 -19.38
CA GLN A 272 3.98 -8.01 -19.89
C GLN A 272 3.97 -7.93 -21.43
N THR A 273 3.88 -9.08 -22.12
CA THR A 273 3.84 -9.12 -23.59
C THR A 273 2.60 -8.43 -24.13
N SER A 274 1.43 -8.69 -23.54
CA SER A 274 0.17 -8.10 -23.99
C SER A 274 0.13 -6.60 -23.68
N ALA A 275 0.60 -6.20 -22.50
CA ALA A 275 0.63 -4.81 -22.07
C ALA A 275 1.52 -3.95 -22.97
N LYS A 276 2.70 -4.46 -23.33
CA LYS A 276 3.61 -3.79 -24.28
C LYS A 276 2.96 -3.56 -25.64
N LYS A 277 2.18 -4.54 -26.13
CA LYS A 277 1.49 -4.45 -27.42
C LYS A 277 0.36 -3.43 -27.39
N GLU A 278 -0.43 -3.45 -26.32
CA GLU A 278 -1.63 -2.61 -26.19
C GLU A 278 -1.35 -1.26 -25.48
N GLN A 279 -0.08 -0.96 -25.18
CA GLN A 279 0.38 0.29 -24.53
C GLN A 279 -0.33 0.60 -23.20
N VAL A 280 -0.48 -0.44 -22.37
CA VAL A 280 -1.04 -0.35 -21.01
C VAL A 280 -0.03 -0.88 -20.00
N ASP A 281 -0.20 -0.54 -18.72
CA ASP A 281 0.64 -1.11 -17.65
C ASP A 281 0.28 -2.59 -17.45
N TRP A 282 1.29 -3.47 -17.44
CA TRP A 282 1.07 -4.90 -17.28
C TRP A 282 0.50 -5.27 -15.91
N ARG A 283 0.81 -4.47 -14.89
CA ARG A 283 0.33 -4.65 -13.51
C ARG A 283 -1.16 -4.35 -13.42
N LEU A 284 -1.65 -3.39 -14.22
CA LEU A 284 -3.08 -3.11 -14.34
C LEU A 284 -3.81 -4.30 -14.99
N LEU A 285 -3.25 -4.88 -16.05
CA LEU A 285 -3.81 -6.08 -16.66
C LEU A 285 -3.80 -7.29 -15.71
N ALA A 286 -2.73 -7.46 -14.95
CA ALA A 286 -2.64 -8.49 -13.92
C ALA A 286 -3.69 -8.26 -12.81
N ALA A 287 -3.90 -7.02 -12.38
CA ALA A 287 -4.94 -6.66 -11.41
C ALA A 287 -6.36 -6.99 -11.93
N ILE A 288 -6.66 -6.70 -13.19
CA ILE A 288 -7.91 -7.12 -13.84
C ILE A 288 -8.05 -8.64 -13.79
N GLY A 289 -7.02 -9.38 -14.23
CA GLY A 289 -7.04 -10.85 -14.21
C GLY A 289 -7.21 -11.45 -12.81
N TYR A 290 -6.69 -10.78 -11.77
CA TYR A 290 -6.90 -11.20 -10.39
C TYR A 290 -8.34 -10.98 -9.95
N GLN A 291 -8.91 -9.80 -10.21
CA GLN A 291 -10.31 -9.51 -9.87
C GLN A 291 -11.28 -10.45 -10.60
N GLU A 292 -10.96 -10.85 -11.84
CA GLU A 292 -11.82 -11.71 -12.66
C GLU A 292 -11.76 -13.19 -12.27
N SER A 293 -10.57 -13.73 -11.97
CA SER A 293 -10.40 -15.18 -11.77
C SER A 293 -9.43 -15.57 -10.65
N MET A 294 -8.85 -14.61 -9.93
CA MET A 294 -7.69 -14.83 -9.05
C MET A 294 -6.55 -15.56 -9.78
N TRP A 295 -6.33 -15.17 -11.05
CA TRP A 295 -5.36 -15.79 -11.98
C TRP A 295 -5.59 -17.29 -12.22
N GLN A 296 -6.84 -17.70 -12.36
CA GLN A 296 -7.19 -19.09 -12.68
C GLN A 296 -7.74 -19.19 -14.12
N PRO A 297 -7.01 -19.84 -15.05
CA PRO A 297 -7.38 -19.84 -16.46
C PRO A 297 -8.60 -20.71 -16.78
N ALA A 298 -8.98 -21.63 -15.89
CA ALA A 298 -10.09 -22.55 -16.10
C ALA A 298 -11.43 -22.11 -15.45
N VAL A 299 -11.51 -20.87 -14.94
CA VAL A 299 -12.73 -20.37 -14.27
C VAL A 299 -13.87 -20.21 -15.28
N THR A 300 -15.07 -20.60 -14.83
CA THR A 300 -16.31 -20.46 -15.60
C THR A 300 -17.42 -19.91 -14.71
N SER A 301 -18.23 -18.97 -15.21
CA SER A 301 -19.40 -18.45 -14.48
C SER A 301 -20.72 -19.03 -15.02
N LYS A 302 -21.77 -18.91 -14.20
CA LYS A 302 -23.17 -19.16 -14.62
C LYS A 302 -23.65 -18.19 -15.70
N THR A 303 -23.03 -17.03 -15.83
CA THR A 303 -23.35 -16.00 -16.85
C THR A 303 -22.63 -16.24 -18.18
N GLY A 304 -21.81 -17.30 -18.30
CA GLY A 304 -21.19 -17.73 -19.56
C GLY A 304 -19.83 -17.09 -19.88
N VAL A 305 -19.31 -16.22 -19.01
CA VAL A 305 -17.92 -15.75 -19.09
C VAL A 305 -16.95 -16.84 -18.63
N ARG A 306 -15.77 -16.90 -19.25
CA ARG A 306 -14.77 -17.96 -19.00
C ARG A 306 -13.35 -17.43 -19.16
N GLY A 307 -12.41 -18.10 -18.50
CA GLY A 307 -11.00 -17.83 -18.66
C GLY A 307 -10.41 -16.89 -17.62
N LEU A 308 -9.11 -16.68 -17.71
CA LEU A 308 -8.35 -15.84 -16.77
C LEU A 308 -8.88 -14.40 -16.73
N MET A 309 -9.24 -13.83 -17.88
CA MET A 309 -9.80 -12.47 -18.01
C MET A 309 -11.33 -12.46 -18.15
N MET A 310 -11.99 -13.60 -17.91
CA MET A 310 -13.46 -13.75 -17.91
C MET A 310 -14.16 -13.16 -19.14
N LEU A 311 -13.70 -13.56 -20.33
CA LEU A 311 -14.25 -13.07 -21.58
C LEU A 311 -15.61 -13.72 -21.90
N THR A 312 -16.55 -12.91 -22.38
CA THR A 312 -17.75 -13.44 -23.05
C THR A 312 -17.37 -14.11 -24.36
N GLN A 313 -18.25 -14.93 -24.94
CA GLN A 313 -17.99 -15.54 -26.24
C GLN A 313 -17.87 -14.49 -27.36
N ASN A 314 -18.73 -13.47 -27.34
CA ASN A 314 -18.71 -12.40 -28.34
C ASN A 314 -17.42 -11.57 -28.24
N THR A 315 -17.00 -11.21 -27.01
CA THR A 315 -15.74 -10.50 -26.78
C THR A 315 -14.56 -11.34 -27.23
N ALA A 316 -14.52 -12.63 -26.89
CA ALA A 316 -13.46 -13.53 -27.33
C ALA A 316 -13.36 -13.59 -28.86
N GLN A 317 -14.48 -13.75 -29.56
CA GLN A 317 -14.51 -13.76 -31.03
C GLN A 317 -14.03 -12.43 -31.62
N ALA A 318 -14.52 -11.30 -31.12
CA ALA A 318 -14.12 -9.97 -31.58
C ALA A 318 -12.61 -9.70 -31.36
N MET A 319 -12.04 -10.24 -30.29
CA MET A 319 -10.62 -10.07 -29.95
C MET A 319 -9.70 -11.13 -30.57
N GLY A 320 -10.24 -12.12 -31.29
CA GLY A 320 -9.46 -13.18 -31.94
C GLY A 320 -9.01 -14.30 -31.00
N VAL A 321 -9.74 -14.53 -29.90
CA VAL A 321 -9.51 -15.62 -28.94
C VAL A 321 -10.28 -16.86 -29.39
N THR A 322 -9.56 -17.93 -29.73
CA THR A 322 -10.14 -19.21 -30.15
C THR A 322 -10.37 -20.15 -28.97
N ASN A 323 -9.57 -20.04 -27.90
CA ASN A 323 -9.76 -20.79 -26.66
C ASN A 323 -9.73 -19.87 -25.44
N ARG A 324 -10.88 -19.62 -24.83
CA ARG A 324 -11.01 -18.77 -23.62
C ARG A 324 -10.33 -19.36 -22.38
N LEU A 325 -10.11 -20.67 -22.32
CA LEU A 325 -9.46 -21.35 -21.19
C LEU A 325 -7.93 -21.42 -21.33
N ASP A 326 -7.39 -20.99 -22.48
CA ASP A 326 -5.95 -20.79 -22.63
C ASP A 326 -5.54 -19.47 -21.98
N ALA A 327 -4.64 -19.52 -21.00
CA ALA A 327 -4.24 -18.36 -20.21
C ALA A 327 -3.67 -17.23 -21.09
N ARG A 328 -2.82 -17.57 -22.05
CA ARG A 328 -2.17 -16.59 -22.94
C ARG A 328 -3.19 -15.90 -23.83
N GLN A 329 -4.09 -16.65 -24.47
CA GLN A 329 -5.12 -16.07 -25.32
C GLN A 329 -6.14 -15.26 -24.50
N SER A 330 -6.52 -15.75 -23.32
CA SER A 330 -7.43 -15.02 -22.42
C SER A 330 -6.83 -13.66 -22.02
N ILE A 331 -5.55 -13.64 -21.60
CA ILE A 331 -4.82 -12.41 -21.26
C ILE A 331 -4.72 -11.48 -22.47
N GLN A 332 -4.31 -11.98 -23.64
CA GLN A 332 -4.18 -11.17 -24.84
C GLN A 332 -5.53 -10.56 -25.27
N GLY A 333 -6.61 -11.35 -25.25
CA GLY A 333 -7.93 -10.88 -25.62
C GLY A 333 -8.49 -9.86 -24.63
N GLY A 334 -8.31 -10.09 -23.33
CA GLY A 334 -8.72 -9.15 -22.28
C GLY A 334 -7.95 -7.84 -22.35
N ALA A 335 -6.63 -7.89 -22.57
CA ALA A 335 -5.80 -6.71 -22.75
C ALA A 335 -6.25 -5.86 -23.95
N LYS A 336 -6.44 -6.51 -25.09
CA LYS A 336 -6.92 -5.86 -26.32
C LYS A 336 -8.32 -5.26 -26.12
N TYR A 337 -9.22 -5.96 -25.45
CA TYR A 337 -10.56 -5.45 -25.17
C TYR A 337 -10.53 -4.25 -24.21
N PHE A 338 -9.70 -4.29 -23.16
CA PHE A 338 -9.53 -3.16 -22.25
C PHE A 338 -9.00 -1.93 -22.98
N ALA A 339 -7.95 -2.08 -23.80
CA ALA A 339 -7.41 -0.99 -24.62
C ALA A 339 -8.46 -0.44 -25.60
N TYR A 340 -9.19 -1.33 -26.29
CA TYR A 340 -10.30 -0.94 -27.17
C TYR A 340 -11.36 -0.11 -26.42
N VAL A 341 -11.80 -0.56 -25.24
CA VAL A 341 -12.79 0.17 -24.44
C VAL A 341 -12.25 1.53 -23.99
N LYS A 342 -10.98 1.59 -23.60
CA LYS A 342 -10.30 2.83 -23.18
C LYS A 342 -10.19 3.83 -24.34
N ASP A 343 -9.92 3.37 -25.56
CA ASP A 343 -9.82 4.22 -26.75
C ASP A 343 -11.17 4.78 -27.20
N GLN A 344 -12.28 4.08 -26.92
CA GLN A 344 -13.63 4.55 -27.25
C GLN A 344 -14.16 5.65 -26.31
N LEU A 345 -13.45 5.96 -25.22
CA LEU A 345 -13.83 7.05 -24.32
C LEU A 345 -13.56 8.42 -24.95
N ASP A 346 -14.40 9.41 -24.64
CA ASP A 346 -14.23 10.80 -25.10
C ASP A 346 -12.84 11.35 -24.73
N ASP A 347 -12.21 12.11 -25.63
CA ASP A 347 -10.90 12.73 -25.43
C ASP A 347 -10.90 13.76 -24.28
N SER A 348 -12.06 14.28 -23.88
CA SER A 348 -12.20 15.14 -22.70
C SER A 348 -11.80 14.43 -21.40
N ILE A 349 -11.97 13.10 -21.35
CA ILE A 349 -11.64 12.27 -20.20
C ILE A 349 -10.13 12.03 -20.16
N LYS A 350 -9.46 12.69 -19.21
CA LYS A 350 -8.00 12.62 -19.02
C LYS A 350 -7.59 11.54 -18.00
N GLU A 351 -6.34 11.12 -18.07
CA GLU A 351 -5.76 10.26 -17.03
C GLU A 351 -5.64 11.00 -15.68
N PRO A 352 -5.74 10.30 -14.54
CA PRO A 352 -5.98 8.85 -14.41
C PRO A 352 -7.46 8.44 -14.50
N ASP A 353 -8.39 9.40 -14.58
CA ASP A 353 -9.84 9.13 -14.63
C ASP A 353 -10.25 8.26 -15.84
N ARG A 354 -9.59 8.45 -16.99
CA ARG A 354 -9.80 7.66 -18.21
C ARG A 354 -9.64 6.16 -17.97
N THR A 355 -8.59 5.75 -17.28
CA THR A 355 -8.36 4.35 -16.92
C THR A 355 -9.47 3.81 -16.02
N TRP A 356 -9.94 4.56 -15.03
CA TRP A 356 -10.99 4.11 -14.10
C TRP A 356 -12.36 4.00 -14.77
N LEU A 357 -12.69 4.94 -15.65
CA LEU A 357 -13.89 4.88 -16.46
C LEU A 357 -13.83 3.72 -17.46
N ALA A 358 -12.65 3.44 -18.05
CA ALA A 358 -12.47 2.29 -18.94
C ALA A 358 -12.69 0.96 -18.21
N LEU A 359 -12.20 0.81 -16.96
CA LEU A 359 -12.49 -0.37 -16.13
C LEU A 359 -13.98 -0.51 -15.80
N ALA A 360 -14.66 0.60 -15.50
CA ALA A 360 -16.10 0.56 -15.28
C ALA A 360 -16.85 0.11 -16.55
N SER A 361 -16.47 0.64 -17.72
CA SER A 361 -17.02 0.21 -19.02
C SER A 361 -16.66 -1.23 -19.36
N TYR A 362 -15.48 -1.73 -18.97
CA TYR A 362 -15.10 -3.13 -19.15
C TYR A 362 -16.10 -4.05 -18.43
N ASN A 363 -16.52 -3.67 -17.22
CA ASN A 363 -17.43 -4.45 -16.39
C ASN A 363 -18.91 -4.28 -16.76
N ILE A 364 -19.40 -3.04 -16.97
CA ILE A 364 -20.83 -2.75 -17.19
C ILE A 364 -21.21 -2.50 -18.65
N GLY A 365 -20.23 -2.35 -19.53
CA GLY A 365 -20.43 -1.92 -20.91
C GLY A 365 -20.52 -0.40 -21.07
N SER A 366 -20.12 0.07 -22.25
CA SER A 366 -20.01 1.50 -22.57
C SER A 366 -21.36 2.23 -22.54
N GLY A 367 -22.44 1.58 -22.95
CA GLY A 367 -23.79 2.17 -22.96
C GLY A 367 -24.25 2.59 -21.55
N HIS A 368 -24.09 1.70 -20.57
CA HIS A 368 -24.47 1.99 -19.18
C HIS A 368 -23.50 2.96 -18.50
N LEU A 369 -22.21 2.95 -18.86
CA LEU A 369 -21.29 3.99 -18.40
C LEU A 369 -21.72 5.37 -18.90
N GLU A 370 -22.09 5.48 -20.17
CA GLU A 370 -22.55 6.74 -20.76
C GLU A 370 -23.86 7.24 -20.13
N ASP A 371 -24.77 6.33 -19.79
CA ASP A 371 -25.96 6.67 -18.99
C ASP A 371 -25.57 7.26 -17.62
N ALA A 372 -24.59 6.68 -16.93
CA ALA A 372 -24.11 7.20 -15.65
C ALA A 372 -23.42 8.57 -15.78
N ARG A 373 -22.66 8.81 -16.85
CA ARG A 373 -22.05 10.11 -17.16
C ARG A 373 -23.11 11.19 -17.40
N LYS A 374 -24.14 10.89 -18.18
CA LYS A 374 -25.27 11.80 -18.41
C LYS A 374 -26.04 12.10 -17.12
N LEU A 375 -26.25 11.09 -16.27
CA LEU A 375 -26.82 11.31 -14.95
C LEU A 375 -25.94 12.23 -14.10
N ALA A 376 -24.61 12.09 -14.14
CA ALA A 376 -23.70 12.97 -13.41
C ALA A 376 -23.84 14.43 -13.88
N GLN A 377 -23.82 14.63 -15.20
CA GLN A 377 -24.02 15.94 -15.81
C GLN A 377 -25.37 16.57 -15.42
N ASN A 378 -26.44 15.79 -15.45
CA ASN A 378 -27.79 16.27 -15.06
C ASN A 378 -27.88 16.66 -13.58
N GLU A 379 -27.05 16.07 -12.73
CA GLU A 379 -26.97 16.37 -11.29
C GLU A 379 -25.94 17.47 -10.99
N GLY A 380 -25.41 18.16 -12.02
CA GLY A 380 -24.42 19.22 -11.87
C GLY A 380 -23.03 18.73 -11.46
N LEU A 381 -22.74 17.44 -11.63
CA LEU A 381 -21.44 16.85 -11.37
C LEU A 381 -20.59 16.79 -12.65
N ASN A 382 -19.29 16.54 -12.50
CA ASN A 382 -18.39 16.45 -13.65
C ASN A 382 -18.44 15.04 -14.29
N PRO A 383 -18.92 14.89 -15.53
CA PRO A 383 -19.06 13.58 -16.19
C PRO A 383 -17.73 12.95 -16.61
N ASP A 384 -16.62 13.68 -16.50
CA ASP A 384 -15.27 13.23 -16.86
C ASP A 384 -14.44 12.84 -15.64
N LYS A 385 -15.00 12.99 -14.43
CA LYS A 385 -14.36 12.60 -13.17
C LYS A 385 -14.92 11.30 -12.64
N TRP A 386 -14.05 10.30 -12.46
CA TRP A 386 -14.43 8.99 -11.95
C TRP A 386 -15.16 9.11 -10.60
N LEU A 387 -14.69 9.98 -9.70
CA LEU A 387 -15.29 10.14 -8.38
C LEU A 387 -16.75 10.61 -8.43
N ASP A 388 -17.13 11.36 -9.46
CA ASP A 388 -18.49 11.84 -9.64
C ASP A 388 -19.36 10.80 -10.35
N VAL A 389 -18.87 10.21 -11.44
CA VAL A 389 -19.57 9.14 -12.16
C VAL A 389 -19.79 7.91 -11.26
N LYS A 390 -18.83 7.58 -10.39
CA LYS A 390 -18.94 6.54 -9.36
C LYS A 390 -20.18 6.69 -8.48
N LYS A 391 -20.57 7.93 -8.13
CA LYS A 391 -21.77 8.20 -7.31
C LYS A 391 -23.06 7.89 -8.07
N MET A 392 -23.03 7.98 -9.40
CA MET A 392 -24.19 7.78 -10.26
C MET A 392 -24.40 6.33 -10.67
N LEU A 393 -23.34 5.54 -10.83
CA LEU A 393 -23.41 4.14 -11.25
C LEU A 393 -24.45 3.33 -10.45
N PRO A 394 -24.46 3.32 -9.09
CA PRO A 394 -25.45 2.55 -8.32
C PRO A 394 -26.90 2.95 -8.56
N ARG A 395 -27.15 4.19 -9.04
CA ARG A 395 -28.50 4.67 -9.37
C ARG A 395 -29.08 3.91 -10.56
N LEU A 396 -28.27 3.32 -11.45
CA LEU A 396 -28.76 2.49 -12.57
C LEU A 396 -29.49 1.22 -12.12
N ALA A 397 -29.37 0.81 -10.85
CA ALA A 397 -30.14 -0.30 -10.28
C ALA A 397 -31.52 0.14 -9.75
N GLN A 398 -31.80 1.45 -9.73
CA GLN A 398 -33.00 2.03 -9.12
C GLN A 398 -33.95 2.56 -10.21
N LYS A 399 -35.18 2.04 -10.26
CA LYS A 399 -36.18 2.40 -11.30
C LYS A 399 -36.45 3.89 -11.43
N LYS A 400 -36.42 4.63 -10.32
CA LYS A 400 -36.54 6.11 -10.28
C LYS A 400 -35.53 6.81 -11.20
N TRP A 401 -34.37 6.20 -11.40
CA TRP A 401 -33.26 6.74 -12.18
C TRP A 401 -33.13 6.07 -13.54
N TYR A 402 -33.02 4.73 -13.59
CA TYR A 402 -32.73 4.04 -14.86
C TYR A 402 -33.84 4.18 -15.90
N SER A 403 -35.10 4.41 -15.49
CA SER A 403 -36.21 4.62 -16.43
C SER A 403 -36.08 5.88 -17.28
N LYS A 404 -35.16 6.79 -16.90
CA LYS A 404 -34.83 8.02 -17.62
C LYS A 404 -33.58 7.89 -18.49
N THR A 405 -32.93 6.73 -18.51
CA THR A 405 -31.67 6.52 -19.23
C THR A 405 -31.90 5.70 -20.50
N ARG A 406 -30.95 5.74 -21.45
CA ARG A 406 -31.13 5.13 -22.77
C ARG A 406 -31.09 3.61 -22.71
N TYR A 407 -30.18 3.06 -21.90
CA TYR A 407 -29.93 1.61 -21.80
C TYR A 407 -30.63 0.98 -20.59
N GLY A 408 -31.25 1.78 -19.73
CA GLY A 408 -32.10 1.30 -18.65
C GLY A 408 -31.31 0.64 -17.51
N TYR A 409 -31.93 -0.39 -16.93
CA TYR A 409 -31.43 -1.04 -15.72
C TYR A 409 -30.04 -1.65 -15.89
N ALA A 410 -29.17 -1.42 -14.91
CA ALA A 410 -27.92 -2.17 -14.75
C ALA A 410 -27.53 -2.28 -13.28
N ARG A 411 -26.71 -3.29 -12.95
CA ARG A 411 -26.17 -3.49 -11.60
C ARG A 411 -24.99 -2.56 -11.31
N GLY A 412 -25.21 -1.25 -11.34
CA GLY A 412 -24.14 -0.26 -11.25
C GLY A 412 -23.40 -0.19 -9.90
N GLY A 413 -23.77 -0.98 -8.89
CA GLY A 413 -22.90 -1.21 -7.73
C GLY A 413 -21.69 -2.09 -8.05
N GLU A 414 -21.86 -3.12 -8.89
CA GLU A 414 -20.80 -4.08 -9.23
C GLU A 414 -19.55 -3.41 -9.85
N PRO A 415 -19.65 -2.47 -10.81
CA PRO A 415 -18.50 -1.78 -11.38
C PRO A 415 -17.78 -0.89 -10.38
N VAL A 416 -18.49 -0.32 -9.41
CA VAL A 416 -17.87 0.50 -8.36
C VAL A 416 -16.94 -0.35 -7.50
N HIS A 417 -17.39 -1.54 -7.11
CA HIS A 417 -16.56 -2.51 -6.38
C HIS A 417 -15.43 -3.06 -7.25
N PHE A 418 -15.73 -3.39 -8.51
CA PHE A 418 -14.76 -3.91 -9.47
C PHE A 418 -13.57 -2.94 -9.67
N VAL A 419 -13.85 -1.67 -9.96
CA VAL A 419 -12.82 -0.64 -10.14
C VAL A 419 -12.05 -0.41 -8.83
N ALA A 420 -12.74 -0.36 -7.69
CA ALA A 420 -12.08 -0.17 -6.40
C ALA A 420 -11.09 -1.30 -6.10
N ASN A 421 -11.48 -2.56 -6.31
CA ASN A 421 -10.60 -3.70 -6.06
C ASN A 421 -9.41 -3.75 -7.02
N ILE A 422 -9.64 -3.52 -8.32
CA ILE A 422 -8.55 -3.51 -9.31
C ILE A 422 -7.53 -2.43 -9.00
N ARG A 423 -7.98 -1.23 -8.58
CA ARG A 423 -7.07 -0.17 -8.14
C ARG A 423 -6.17 -0.62 -7.00
N ARG A 424 -6.73 -1.29 -5.99
CA ARG A 424 -5.93 -1.83 -4.86
C ARG A 424 -4.94 -2.89 -5.32
N TYR A 425 -5.37 -3.88 -6.11
CA TYR A 425 -4.45 -4.90 -6.62
C TYR A 425 -3.36 -4.27 -7.51
N TYR A 426 -3.71 -3.24 -8.28
CA TYR A 426 -2.76 -2.51 -9.10
C TYR A 426 -1.76 -1.72 -8.26
N ASP A 427 -2.21 -1.02 -7.23
CA ASP A 427 -1.34 -0.29 -6.28
C ASP A 427 -0.37 -1.28 -5.62
N ILE A 428 -0.87 -2.39 -5.08
CA ILE A 428 -0.06 -3.46 -4.49
C ILE A 428 0.95 -4.02 -5.49
N LEU A 429 0.53 -4.41 -6.69
CA LEU A 429 1.44 -4.94 -7.71
C LEU A 429 2.49 -3.90 -8.12
N THR A 430 2.10 -2.62 -8.15
CA THR A 430 3.02 -1.51 -8.41
C THR A 430 4.08 -1.44 -7.33
N TRP A 431 3.71 -1.63 -6.07
CA TRP A 431 4.66 -1.63 -4.96
C TRP A 431 5.56 -2.88 -4.93
N VAL A 432 5.02 -4.09 -5.14
CA VAL A 432 5.80 -5.37 -5.07
C VAL A 432 6.81 -5.51 -6.20
N THR A 433 6.46 -5.05 -7.40
CA THR A 433 7.27 -5.27 -8.60
C THR A 433 8.32 -4.19 -8.83
N GLN A 434 8.47 -3.26 -7.87
CA GLN A 434 9.64 -2.41 -7.84
C GLN A 434 10.87 -3.27 -7.57
N PRO A 435 12.05 -2.90 -8.10
CA PRO A 435 13.28 -3.35 -7.48
C PRO A 435 13.16 -2.98 -6.01
N GLN A 436 13.17 -3.96 -5.10
CA GLN A 436 13.62 -3.66 -3.75
C GLN A 436 14.96 -2.97 -3.98
N LEU A 437 15.09 -1.73 -3.52
CA LEU A 437 16.41 -1.20 -3.26
C LEU A 437 16.97 -2.21 -2.25
N GLU A 438 17.66 -3.24 -2.77
CA GLU A 438 18.50 -4.10 -1.97
C GLU A 438 19.34 -3.11 -1.18
N GLY A 439 19.09 -3.05 0.13
CA GLY A 439 19.94 -2.35 1.06
C GLY A 439 21.33 -2.93 0.85
N SER A 440 22.10 -2.29 -0.01
CA SER A 440 23.47 -2.66 -0.37
C SER A 440 24.44 -2.34 0.79
N GLN A 441 23.94 -2.35 2.02
CA GLN A 441 24.66 -2.01 3.23
C GLN A 441 24.57 -3.08 4.34
N VAL A 442 23.89 -4.20 4.14
CA VAL A 442 23.95 -5.33 5.10
C VAL A 442 25.15 -6.27 4.82
N ALA A 443 26.00 -5.97 3.84
CA ALA A 443 27.18 -6.79 3.57
C ALA A 443 28.39 -6.53 4.48
N ASP A 444 28.45 -5.40 5.22
CA ASP A 444 29.64 -5.03 6.01
C ASP A 444 29.38 -4.73 7.51
N GLY A 445 28.15 -4.97 8.00
CA GLY A 445 27.85 -4.91 9.43
C GLY A 445 28.06 -6.27 10.08
N ASN A 446 28.97 -6.37 11.06
CA ASN A 446 29.27 -7.56 11.88
C ASN A 446 28.06 -8.09 12.71
N LEU A 447 26.97 -8.48 12.06
CA LEU A 447 25.99 -9.41 12.60
C LEU A 447 26.40 -10.81 12.15
N HIS A 448 26.70 -11.66 13.13
CA HIS A 448 27.06 -13.05 12.92
C HIS A 448 25.88 -13.77 12.26
N VAL A 449 25.90 -13.87 10.93
CA VAL A 449 25.00 -14.74 10.17
C VAL A 449 25.46 -16.18 10.45
N PRO A 450 24.67 -17.04 11.12
CA PRO A 450 25.01 -18.46 11.20
C PRO A 450 24.99 -19.00 9.78
N GLY A 451 26.16 -19.44 9.30
CA GLY A 451 26.34 -19.91 7.94
C GLY A 451 25.33 -21.00 7.59
N VAL A 452 24.64 -20.83 6.46
CA VAL A 452 23.87 -21.91 5.83
C VAL A 452 24.86 -23.00 5.46
N ASP A 453 24.82 -24.12 6.17
CA ASP A 453 25.55 -25.32 5.79
C ASP A 453 25.03 -25.76 4.40
N LYS A 454 25.90 -25.70 3.39
CA LYS A 454 25.58 -26.11 2.02
C LYS A 454 25.60 -27.62 1.84
N THR A 455 25.74 -28.40 2.91
CA THR A 455 25.65 -29.85 2.82
C THR A 455 24.20 -30.32 2.73
N GLN A 456 23.92 -31.02 1.63
CA GLN A 456 22.63 -31.64 1.36
C GLN A 456 22.36 -32.71 2.45
N PRO A 457 21.19 -32.70 3.12
CA PRO A 457 20.89 -33.72 4.13
C PRO A 457 20.86 -35.11 3.47
N PRO A 458 21.39 -36.16 4.14
CA PRO A 458 21.46 -37.50 3.58
C PRO A 458 20.05 -38.02 3.29
N ALA A 459 19.88 -38.65 2.13
CA ALA A 459 18.62 -39.22 1.69
C ALA A 459 18.08 -40.25 2.70
N PRO A 460 16.75 -40.31 2.93
CA PRO A 460 16.16 -41.31 3.81
C PRO A 460 16.41 -42.72 3.26
N PRO A 461 16.60 -43.73 4.14
CA PRO A 461 16.86 -45.09 3.71
C PRO A 461 15.66 -45.68 2.97
N ALA A 462 15.94 -46.43 1.89
CA ALA A 462 14.92 -47.12 1.11
C ALA A 462 14.14 -48.13 1.97
N PRO A 463 12.83 -48.30 1.75
CA PRO A 463 12.03 -49.25 2.50
C PRO A 463 12.53 -50.68 2.28
N ALA A 464 12.75 -51.40 3.38
CA ALA A 464 13.15 -52.79 3.38
C ALA A 464 12.09 -53.66 2.66
N SER A 465 12.55 -54.50 1.74
CA SER A 465 11.76 -55.55 1.11
C SER A 465 11.36 -56.59 2.17
N GLY A 466 10.17 -56.41 2.74
CA GLY A 466 9.54 -57.35 3.65
C GLY A 466 8.79 -58.44 2.90
N SER A 467 9.26 -59.67 3.09
CA SER A 467 8.71 -60.95 2.63
C SER A 467 7.22 -61.15 2.94
N SER A 468 6.51 -61.74 1.98
CA SER A 468 5.16 -62.29 2.11
C SER A 468 5.00 -63.21 3.33
N PRO A 469 3.83 -63.15 4.01
CA PRO A 469 3.30 -64.29 4.73
C PRO A 469 2.03 -64.84 4.06
N ASP A 470 1.92 -66.15 4.18
CA ASP A 470 0.92 -67.04 3.60
C ASP A 470 -0.54 -66.74 3.95
N LYS A 471 -1.41 -67.15 3.03
CA LYS A 471 -2.84 -67.42 3.24
C LYS A 471 -3.05 -68.47 4.34
N PRO A 472 -4.18 -68.41 5.04
CA PRO A 472 -4.95 -69.61 5.33
C PRO A 472 -6.35 -69.59 4.71
N ALA A 473 -6.79 -70.78 4.34
CA ALA A 473 -8.08 -71.11 3.77
C ALA A 473 -9.20 -71.18 4.83
N LEU A 474 -10.34 -70.55 4.55
CA LEU A 474 -11.65 -71.16 4.26
C LEU A 474 -12.70 -70.06 4.08
#